data_AF-M1ENU0-F1
#
_entry.id   AF-M1ENU0-F1
#
_cell.length_a   1.000
_cell.length_b   1.000
_cell.length_c   1.000
_cell.angle_alpha   90.00
_cell.angle_beta   90.00
_cell.angle_gamma   90.00
#
_symmetry.space_group_name_H-M   'P 1'
#
loop_
_entity.id
_entity.type
_entity.pdbx_description
1 polymer ?
#
loop_
_entity_poly.entity_id
_entity_poly.type
_entity_poly.pdbx_seq_one_letter_code
_entity_poly.pdbx_strand_id
1 'polypeptide(L)'
;MPGAAVRGSELYESIESFVEALKRDGGRRSSEDMARETLGLLRRIITDHRWSNAGELMELIRREGRRMTAAQPSETTVGNMVRRVLRIIREEYG
;
A
#
# COMPACT_ATOMS: atom_id res chain seq x y z
N MET A 1 -4.46 25.98 -4.96
CA MET A 1 -4.71 24.69 -5.66
C MET A 1 -5.32 23.67 -4.68
N PRO A 2 -6.66 23.52 -4.62
CA PRO A 2 -7.34 22.70 -3.62
C PRO A 2 -7.34 21.17 -3.89
N GLY A 3 -6.93 20.70 -5.08
CA GLY A 3 -7.09 19.28 -5.46
C GLY A 3 -6.10 18.27 -4.86
N ALA A 4 -4.95 18.69 -4.33
CA ALA A 4 -3.95 17.76 -3.77
C ALA A 4 -4.31 17.27 -2.36
N ALA A 5 -4.96 18.11 -1.56
CA ALA A 5 -5.38 17.75 -0.21
C ALA A 5 -6.54 16.73 -0.21
N VAL A 6 -7.49 16.89 -1.13
CA VAL A 6 -8.66 16.01 -1.28
C VAL A 6 -8.25 14.59 -1.70
N ARG A 7 -7.28 14.46 -2.61
CA ARG A 7 -6.74 13.15 -3.01
C ARG A 7 -6.01 12.42 -1.88
N GLY A 8 -5.31 13.18 -1.04
CA GLY A 8 -4.63 12.62 0.14
C GLY A 8 -5.62 12.03 1.15
N SER A 9 -6.75 12.70 1.40
CA SER A 9 -7.80 12.21 2.30
C SER A 9 -8.51 10.97 1.74
N GLU A 10 -8.87 10.95 0.46
CA GLU A 10 -9.51 9.79 -0.18
C GLU A 10 -8.63 8.53 -0.17
N LEU A 11 -7.32 8.71 -0.33
CA LEU A 11 -6.36 7.62 -0.23
C LEU A 11 -6.27 7.08 1.20
N TYR A 12 -6.26 7.96 2.20
CA TYR A 12 -6.22 7.55 3.60
C TYR A 12 -7.48 6.74 3.98
N GLU A 13 -8.66 7.21 3.56
CA GLU A 13 -9.93 6.48 3.73
C GLU A 13 -9.90 5.11 3.03
N SER A 14 -9.31 5.04 1.84
CA SER A 14 -9.14 3.78 1.11
C SER A 14 -8.24 2.78 1.85
N ILE A 15 -7.14 3.27 2.45
CA ILE A 15 -6.22 2.44 3.26
C ILE A 15 -6.91 1.95 4.53
N GLU A 16 -7.66 2.81 5.22
CA GLU A 16 -8.43 2.42 6.41
C GLU A 16 -9.47 1.37 6.08
N SER A 17 -10.25 1.59 5.02
CA SER A 17 -11.27 0.64 4.55
C SER A 17 -10.66 -0.72 4.22
N PHE A 18 -9.49 -0.72 3.58
CA PHE A 18 -8.74 -1.95 3.28
C PHE A 18 -8.25 -2.66 4.56
N VAL A 19 -7.71 -1.91 5.52
CA VAL A 19 -7.28 -2.43 6.82
C VAL A 19 -8.46 -3.03 7.61
N GLU A 20 -9.61 -2.38 7.61
CA GLU A 20 -10.83 -2.92 8.24
C GLU A 20 -11.33 -4.17 7.53
N ALA A 21 -11.30 -4.19 6.20
CA ALA A 21 -11.66 -5.35 5.40
C ALA A 21 -10.74 -6.55 5.72
N LEU A 22 -9.43 -6.33 5.81
CA LEU A 22 -8.45 -7.36 6.19
C LEU A 22 -8.75 -7.96 7.58
N LYS A 23 -9.10 -7.11 8.55
CA LYS A 23 -9.45 -7.55 9.91
C LYS A 23 -10.75 -8.36 9.94
N ARG A 24 -11.73 -8.01 9.10
CA ARG A 24 -13.06 -8.66 9.04
C ARG A 24 -13.07 -9.97 8.27
N ASP A 25 -12.39 -10.03 7.13
CA ASP A 25 -12.53 -11.16 6.19
C ASP A 25 -11.70 -12.40 6.57
N GLY A 26 -10.72 -12.28 7.48
CA GLY A 26 -10.04 -13.43 8.09
C GLY A 26 -9.44 -14.44 7.11
N GLY A 27 -9.07 -14.04 5.89
CA GLY A 27 -8.48 -14.93 4.88
C GLY A 27 -9.50 -15.64 3.97
N ARG A 28 -10.75 -15.17 3.88
CA ARG A 28 -11.76 -15.70 2.94
C ARG A 28 -11.57 -15.27 1.49
N ARG A 29 -10.73 -14.28 1.22
CA ARG A 29 -10.46 -13.77 -0.14
C ARG A 29 -9.43 -14.64 -0.85
N SER A 30 -9.53 -14.71 -2.18
CA SER A 30 -8.46 -15.28 -3.02
C SER A 30 -7.17 -14.48 -2.83
N SER A 31 -6.03 -15.16 -2.83
CA SER A 31 -4.71 -14.52 -2.80
C SER A 31 -4.49 -13.62 -4.02
N GLU A 32 -5.09 -13.93 -5.17
CA GLU A 32 -5.03 -13.08 -6.35
C GLU A 32 -5.74 -11.73 -6.11
N ASP A 33 -6.95 -11.76 -5.57
CA ASP A 33 -7.73 -10.54 -5.30
C ASP A 33 -7.00 -9.68 -4.27
N MET A 34 -6.46 -10.31 -3.24
CA MET A 34 -5.66 -9.64 -2.21
C MET A 34 -4.43 -8.96 -2.80
N ALA A 35 -3.73 -9.63 -3.72
CA ALA A 35 -2.59 -9.06 -4.41
C ALA A 35 -2.98 -7.87 -5.30
N ARG A 36 -4.06 -8.00 -6.09
CA ARG A 36 -4.56 -6.92 -6.95
C ARG A 36 -4.96 -5.68 -6.15
N GLU A 37 -5.68 -5.86 -5.07
CA GLU A 37 -6.13 -4.76 -4.19
C GLU A 37 -4.94 -4.06 -3.51
N THR A 38 -3.99 -4.85 -2.98
CA THR A 38 -2.75 -4.33 -2.41
C THR A 38 -1.96 -3.51 -3.42
N LEU A 39 -1.77 -4.03 -4.64
CA LEU A 39 -1.05 -3.32 -5.71
C LEU A 39 -1.80 -2.06 -6.16
N GLY A 40 -3.13 -2.08 -6.17
CA GLY A 40 -3.96 -0.92 -6.46
C GLY A 40 -3.72 0.22 -5.46
N LEU A 41 -3.66 -0.09 -4.16
CA LEU A 41 -3.36 0.88 -3.11
C LEU A 41 -1.93 1.40 -3.20
N LEU A 42 -0.95 0.50 -3.37
CA LEU A 42 0.46 0.90 -3.54
C LEU A 42 0.63 1.84 -4.74
N ARG A 43 -0.04 1.56 -5.86
CA ARG A 43 -0.04 2.44 -7.03
C ARG A 43 -0.59 3.83 -6.70
N ARG A 44 -1.73 3.91 -5.99
CA ARG A 44 -2.30 5.20 -5.56
C ARG A 44 -1.37 5.96 -4.63
N ILE A 45 -0.72 5.27 -3.69
CA ILE A 45 0.30 5.89 -2.82
C ILE A 45 1.42 6.52 -3.65
N ILE A 46 1.90 5.83 -4.68
CA ILE A 46 2.97 6.33 -5.56
C ILE A 46 2.51 7.54 -6.39
N THR A 47 1.26 7.55 -6.88
CA THR A 47 0.75 8.61 -7.78
C THR A 47 0.25 9.85 -7.05
N ASP A 48 -0.33 9.68 -5.86
CA ASP A 48 -1.08 10.75 -5.19
C ASP A 48 -0.23 11.48 -4.14
N HIS A 49 0.85 10.86 -3.65
CA HIS A 49 1.80 11.51 -2.75
C HIS A 49 2.96 12.17 -3.50
N ARG A 50 3.40 13.31 -2.98
CA ARG A 50 4.66 13.92 -3.40
C ARG A 50 5.83 13.27 -2.65
N TRP A 51 6.83 12.87 -3.40
CA TRP A 51 8.12 12.38 -2.91
C TRP A 51 9.21 13.03 -3.76
N SER A 52 10.36 13.32 -3.14
CA SER A 52 11.45 14.07 -3.77
C SER A 52 12.59 13.18 -4.23
N ASN A 53 12.68 11.97 -3.69
CA ASN A 53 13.69 10.96 -4.04
C ASN A 53 13.17 9.54 -3.78
N ALA A 54 13.86 8.54 -4.32
CA ALA A 54 13.50 7.13 -4.17
C ALA A 54 13.49 6.66 -2.70
N GLY A 55 14.36 7.22 -1.85
CA GLY A 55 14.41 6.91 -0.43
C GLY A 55 13.12 7.30 0.29
N GLU A 56 12.62 8.53 0.05
CA GLU A 56 11.34 9.01 0.58
C GLU A 56 10.17 8.14 0.12
N LEU A 57 10.14 7.75 -1.16
CA LEU A 57 9.11 6.85 -1.69
C LEU A 57 9.17 5.47 -1.03
N MET A 58 10.37 4.91 -0.88
CA MET A 58 10.55 3.62 -0.22
C MET A 58 10.12 3.65 1.25
N GLU A 59 10.41 4.72 1.98
CA GLU A 59 9.97 4.89 3.37
C GLU A 59 8.45 5.03 3.49
N LEU A 60 7.82 5.78 2.58
CA LEU A 60 6.37 5.88 2.48
C LEU A 60 5.73 4.50 2.30
N ILE A 61 6.20 3.74 1.31
CA ILE A 61 5.70 2.38 1.03
C ILE A 61 5.94 1.43 2.20
N ARG A 62 7.10 1.52 2.87
CA ARG A 62 7.39 0.73 4.08
C ARG A 62 6.44 1.04 5.22
N ARG A 63 6.15 2.32 5.47
CA ARG A 63 5.27 2.76 6.55
C ARG A 63 3.85 2.23 6.35
N GLU A 64 3.26 2.48 5.18
CA GLU A 64 1.91 2.01 4.88
C GLU A 64 1.85 0.48 4.78
N GLY A 65 2.87 -0.15 4.19
CA GLY A 65 2.99 -1.61 4.12
C GLY A 65 3.05 -2.30 5.49
N ARG A 66 3.77 -1.71 6.47
CA ARG A 66 3.77 -2.20 7.86
C ARG A 66 2.39 -2.12 8.48
N ARG A 67 1.67 -1.01 8.25
CA ARG A 67 0.32 -0.81 8.77
C ARG A 67 -0.66 -1.84 8.20
N MET A 68 -0.63 -2.07 6.89
CA MET A 68 -1.48 -3.08 6.23
C MET A 68 -1.15 -4.50 6.72
N THR A 69 0.13 -4.84 6.86
CA THR A 69 0.56 -6.18 7.33
C THR A 69 0.20 -6.40 8.80
N ALA A 70 0.28 -5.36 9.63
CA ALA A 70 -0.11 -5.44 11.04
C ALA A 70 -1.61 -5.62 11.24
N ALA A 71 -2.44 -5.28 10.24
CA ALA A 71 -3.88 -5.47 10.29
C ALA A 71 -4.28 -6.95 10.31
N GLN A 72 -3.55 -7.78 9.56
CA GLN A 72 -3.75 -9.23 9.55
C GLN A 72 -2.40 -9.95 9.30
N PRO A 73 -1.64 -10.27 10.36
CA PRO A 73 -0.29 -10.85 10.21
C PRO A 73 -0.27 -12.22 9.50
N SER A 74 -1.36 -12.98 9.58
CA SER A 74 -1.50 -14.27 8.88
C SER A 74 -1.62 -14.12 7.36
N GLU A 75 -1.97 -12.93 6.87
CA GLU A 75 -2.10 -12.65 5.44
C GLU A 75 -0.76 -12.20 4.84
N THR A 76 0.00 -13.18 4.33
CA THR A 76 1.36 -12.93 3.84
C THR A 76 1.39 -12.26 2.45
N THR A 77 0.30 -12.31 1.69
CA THR A 77 0.23 -11.78 0.32
C THR A 77 0.52 -10.28 0.30
N VAL A 78 -0.08 -9.54 1.23
CA VAL A 78 0.10 -8.09 1.37
C VAL A 78 1.58 -7.76 1.57
N GLY A 79 2.21 -8.39 2.56
CA GLY A 79 3.63 -8.18 2.85
C GLY A 79 4.55 -8.60 1.70
N ASN A 80 4.20 -9.68 0.99
CA ASN A 80 4.93 -10.15 -0.19
C ASN A 80 4.88 -9.13 -1.33
N MET A 81 3.70 -8.55 -1.60
CA MET A 81 3.52 -7.54 -2.65
C MET A 81 4.27 -6.24 -2.30
N VAL A 82 4.20 -5.77 -1.06
CA VAL A 82 4.98 -4.61 -0.59
C VAL A 82 6.48 -4.82 -0.82
N ARG A 83 7.01 -5.98 -0.42
CA ARG A 83 8.43 -6.32 -0.61
C ARG A 83 8.82 -6.37 -2.09
N ARG A 84 7.94 -6.86 -2.97
CA ARG A 84 8.16 -6.90 -4.42
C ARG A 84 8.22 -5.50 -5.01
N VAL A 85 7.29 -4.61 -4.65
CA VAL A 85 7.29 -3.22 -5.11
C VAL A 85 8.53 -2.47 -4.65
N LEU A 86 8.94 -2.64 -3.38
CA LEU A 86 10.18 -2.05 -2.88
C LEU A 86 11.43 -2.53 -3.65
N ARG A 87 11.45 -3.78 -4.09
CA ARG A 87 12.53 -4.31 -4.93
C ARG A 87 12.54 -3.65 -6.30
N ILE A 88 11.38 -3.55 -6.96
CA ILE A 88 11.25 -2.89 -8.27
C ILE A 88 11.74 -1.45 -8.17
N ILE A 89 11.30 -0.69 -7.16
CA ILE A 89 11.78 0.69 -6.96
C ILE A 89 13.30 0.72 -6.76
N ARG A 90 13.87 -0.23 -6.00
CA ARG A 90 15.33 -0.30 -5.83
C ARG A 90 16.06 -0.62 -7.13
N GLU A 91 15.52 -1.48 -7.98
CA GLU A 91 16.13 -1.87 -9.26
C GLU A 91 16.08 -0.72 -10.29
N GLU A 92 15.03 0.10 -10.28
CA GLU A 92 14.88 1.23 -11.21
C GLU A 92 15.69 2.48 -10.81
N TYR A 93 16.03 2.63 -9.52
CA TYR A 93 16.73 3.82 -8.98
C TYR A 93 18.13 3.54 -8.42
N GLY A 94 18.54 2.27 -8.35
CA GLY A 94 19.86 1.84 -7.91
C GLY A 94 20.86 1.80 -9.05
#